data_AF-A0A7C5BRG5-F1
#
_entry.id   AF-A0A7C5BRG5-F1
#
_cell.length_a   1.000
_cell.length_b   1.000
_cell.length_c   1.000
_cell.angle_alpha   90.00
_cell.angle_beta   90.00
_cell.angle_gamma   90.00
#
_symmetry.space_group_name_H-M   'P 1'
#
loop_
_entity.id
_entity.type
_entity.pdbx_description
1 polymer ?
#
loop_
_entity_poly.entity_id
_entity_poly.type
_entity_poly.pdbx_seq_one_letter_code
_entity_poly.pdbx_strand_id
1 'polypeptide(L)'
;MEAMIQTIMASVLGLLMGGSLSWYLQQHGLDMSSLAEEISFAGIALDPIWYSAISFESLLTPIVFLFLISAIAVIYPAAKVAVLRPVEAIHHY
;
A
#
# COMPACT_ATOMS: atom_id res chain seq x y z
N MET A 1 13.95 13.11 11.78
CA MET A 1 14.33 13.37 10.37
C MET A 1 14.56 12.07 9.60
N GLU A 2 15.30 11.08 10.13
CA GLU A 2 15.49 9.75 9.49
C GLU A 2 14.20 9.06 9.02
N ALA A 3 13.17 8.99 9.89
CA ALA A 3 11.90 8.33 9.53
C ALA A 3 11.17 8.99 8.35
N MET A 4 11.29 10.33 8.18
CA MET A 4 10.69 11.04 7.05
C MET A 4 11.41 10.69 5.74
N ILE A 5 12.74 10.64 5.77
CA ILE A 5 13.56 10.28 4.60
C ILE A 5 13.28 8.83 4.18
N GLN A 6 13.21 7.90 5.14
CA GLN A 6 12.87 6.51 4.88
C GLN A 6 11.48 6.34 4.27
N THR A 7 10.50 7.11 4.74
CA THR A 7 9.14 7.09 4.18
C THR A 7 9.13 7.57 2.73
N ILE A 8 9.80 8.69 2.43
CA ILE A 8 9.86 9.22 1.07
C ILE A 8 10.50 8.19 0.12
N MET A 9 11.61 7.58 0.54
CA MET A 9 12.29 6.54 -0.24
C MET A 9 11.39 5.32 -0.47
N ALA A 10 10.69 4.86 0.56
CA ALA A 10 9.75 3.74 0.45
C ALA A 10 8.58 4.05 -0.50
N SER A 11 8.03 5.28 -0.45
CA SER A 11 6.96 5.72 -1.36
C SER A 11 7.40 5.75 -2.81
N VAL A 12 8.60 6.27 -3.10
CA VAL A 12 9.16 6.31 -4.45
C VAL A 12 9.39 4.90 -4.99
N LEU A 13 10.00 4.02 -4.18
CA LEU A 13 10.23 2.63 -4.58
C LEU A 13 8.91 1.87 -4.78
N GLY A 14 7.94 2.06 -3.89
CA GLY A 14 6.61 1.45 -4.00
C GLY A 14 5.88 1.90 -5.26
N LEU A 15 5.96 3.18 -5.61
CA LEU A 15 5.39 3.72 -6.84
C LEU A 15 6.04 3.14 -8.09
N LEU A 16 7.37 3.11 -8.12
CA LEU A 16 8.11 2.58 -9.25
C LEU A 16 7.80 1.09 -9.45
N MET A 17 7.91 0.29 -8.39
CA MET A 17 7.68 -1.16 -8.48
C MET A 17 6.21 -1.49 -8.73
N GLY A 18 5.29 -0.90 -7.99
CA GLY A 18 3.85 -1.12 -8.13
C GLY A 18 3.30 -0.62 -9.45
N GLY A 19 3.74 0.55 -9.92
CA GLY A 19 3.38 1.09 -11.23
C GLY A 19 3.90 0.23 -12.37
N SER A 20 5.16 -0.22 -12.30
CA SER A 20 5.77 -1.09 -13.32
C SER A 20 5.06 -2.44 -13.39
N LEU A 21 4.76 -3.05 -12.24
CA LEU A 21 4.04 -4.32 -12.17
C LEU A 21 2.61 -4.18 -12.70
N SER A 22 1.91 -3.10 -12.32
CA SER A 22 0.56 -2.83 -12.81
C SER A 22 0.54 -2.65 -14.32
N TRP A 23 1.53 -1.95 -14.89
CA TRP A 23 1.67 -1.77 -16.34
C TRP A 23 1.98 -3.08 -17.06
N TYR A 24 2.84 -3.92 -16.49
CA TYR A 24 3.11 -5.25 -17.02
C TYR A 24 1.84 -6.11 -17.10
N LEU A 25 1.05 -6.14 -16.02
CA LEU A 25 -0.22 -6.86 -15.94
C LEU A 25 -1.32 -6.25 -16.81
N GLN A 26 -1.25 -4.97 -17.13
CA GLN A 26 -2.15 -4.35 -18.11
C GLN A 26 -1.88 -4.85 -19.53
N GLN A 27 -0.61 -5.10 -19.88
CA GLN A 27 -0.21 -5.52 -21.23
C GLN A 27 -0.29 -7.04 -21.43
N HIS A 28 0.18 -7.81 -20.45
CA HIS A 28 0.24 -9.28 -20.55
C HIS A 28 -1.01 -9.96 -20.01
N GLY A 29 -1.78 -9.27 -19.17
CA GLY A 29 -2.86 -9.89 -18.41
C GLY A 29 -2.34 -10.88 -17.38
N LEU A 30 -3.24 -11.34 -16.53
CA LEU A 30 -2.99 -12.33 -15.48
C LEU A 30 -3.83 -13.56 -15.83
N ASP A 31 -3.18 -14.66 -16.16
CA ASP A 31 -3.85 -15.90 -16.58
C ASP A 31 -4.44 -16.62 -15.36
N MET A 32 -5.77 -16.60 -15.27
CA MET A 32 -6.57 -17.25 -14.23
C MET A 32 -7.27 -18.51 -14.76
N SER A 33 -6.87 -19.04 -15.92
CA SER A 33 -7.50 -20.21 -16.54
C SER A 33 -7.53 -21.42 -15.60
N SER A 34 -6.47 -21.63 -14.80
CA SER A 34 -6.39 -22.69 -13.80
C SER A 34 -7.38 -22.56 -12.64
N LEU A 35 -7.84 -21.34 -12.34
CA LEU A 35 -8.86 -21.07 -11.33
C LEU A 35 -10.27 -21.05 -11.96
N ALA A 36 -10.38 -20.65 -13.22
CA ALA A 36 -11.63 -20.59 -13.97
C ALA A 36 -12.19 -21.99 -14.30
N GLU A 37 -11.34 -23.01 -14.43
CA GLU A 37 -11.75 -24.41 -14.59
C GLU A 37 -12.63 -24.91 -13.42
N GLU A 38 -12.36 -24.46 -12.19
CA GLU A 38 -13.19 -24.76 -11.01
C GLU A 38 -14.45 -23.87 -10.91
N ILE A 39 -14.45 -22.69 -11.55
CA ILE A 39 -15.49 -21.65 -11.43
C ILE A 39 -16.23 -21.47 -12.76
N SER A 40 -16.60 -22.57 -13.43
CA SER A 40 -17.59 -22.53 -14.51
C SER A 40 -18.96 -22.14 -13.93
N PHE A 41 -19.15 -20.84 -13.72
CA PHE A 41 -20.33 -20.28 -13.08
C PHE A 41 -21.42 -20.13 -14.14
N ALA A 42 -22.39 -21.04 -14.12
CA ALA A 42 -23.61 -20.99 -14.92
C ALA A 42 -23.43 -21.04 -16.45
N GLY A 43 -22.38 -21.69 -16.96
CA GLY A 43 -22.22 -21.93 -18.41
C GLY A 43 -21.84 -20.70 -19.24
N ILE A 44 -21.47 -19.59 -18.58
CA ILE A 44 -20.97 -18.39 -19.22
C ILE A 44 -19.45 -18.48 -19.24
N ALA A 45 -18.84 -18.40 -20.44
CA ALA A 45 -17.40 -18.32 -20.56
C ALA A 45 -16.94 -16.98 -19.99
N LEU A 46 -16.33 -17.01 -18.79
CA LEU A 46 -15.59 -15.87 -18.27
C LEU A 46 -14.23 -15.84 -18.96
N ASP A 47 -13.82 -14.67 -19.46
CA ASP A 47 -12.49 -14.50 -19.99
C ASP A 47 -11.46 -14.83 -18.90
N PRO A 48 -10.60 -15.85 -19.09
CA PRO A 48 -9.69 -16.32 -18.05
C PRO A 48 -8.51 -15.37 -17.84
N ILE A 49 -8.30 -14.41 -18.75
CA ILE A 49 -7.19 -13.45 -18.68
C ILE A 49 -7.70 -12.15 -18.06
N TRP A 50 -7.19 -11.82 -16.88
CA TRP A 50 -7.55 -10.60 -16.16
C TRP A 50 -6.53 -9.51 -16.40
N TYR A 51 -6.96 -8.38 -16.94
CA TYR A 51 -6.09 -7.23 -17.19
C TYR A 51 -6.13 -6.24 -16.03
N SER A 52 -4.98 -5.65 -15.73
CA SER A 52 -4.93 -4.56 -14.75
C SER A 52 -5.61 -3.30 -15.30
N ALA A 53 -6.65 -2.84 -14.63
CA ALA A 53 -7.29 -1.55 -14.92
C ALA A 53 -6.53 -0.41 -14.22
N ILE A 54 -5.53 0.14 -14.92
CA ILE A 54 -4.78 1.29 -14.41
C ILE A 54 -5.64 2.55 -14.56
N SER A 55 -6.13 3.05 -13.43
CA SER A 55 -6.77 4.36 -13.32
C SER A 55 -5.94 5.28 -12.43
N PHE A 56 -6.18 6.60 -12.51
CA PHE A 56 -5.50 7.56 -11.64
C PHE A 56 -5.80 7.30 -10.16
N GLU A 57 -7.03 6.87 -9.84
CA GLU A 57 -7.41 6.49 -8.47
C GLU A 57 -6.67 5.22 -7.99
N SER A 58 -6.52 4.21 -8.86
CA SER A 58 -5.79 2.98 -8.53
C SER A 58 -4.33 3.23 -8.18
N LEU A 59 -3.72 4.27 -8.78
CA LEU A 59 -2.34 4.67 -8.48
C LEU A 59 -2.25 5.56 -7.24
N LEU A 60 -3.19 6.49 -7.05
CA LEU A 60 -3.18 7.43 -5.93
C LEU A 60 -3.52 6.78 -4.58
N THR A 61 -4.49 5.87 -4.57
CA THR A 61 -4.99 5.22 -3.35
C THR A 61 -3.87 4.62 -2.49
N PRO A 62 -2.96 3.76 -3.03
CA PRO A 62 -1.87 3.20 -2.24
C PRO A 62 -0.87 4.25 -1.75
N ILE A 63 -0.62 5.32 -2.52
CA ILE A 63 0.28 6.42 -2.12
C ILE A 63 -0.30 7.15 -0.90
N VAL A 64 -1.59 7.49 -0.95
CA VAL A 64 -2.30 8.17 0.13
C VAL A 64 -2.31 7.30 1.39
N PHE A 65 -2.59 6.00 1.25
CA PHE A 65 -2.54 5.06 2.37
C PHE A 65 -1.14 4.96 2.98
N LEU A 66 -0.09 4.89 2.16
CA LEU A 66 1.28 4.81 2.65
C LEU A 66 1.66 6.08 3.42
N PHE A 67 1.28 7.26 2.92
CA PHE A 67 1.46 8.52 3.64
C PHE A 67 0.69 8.55 4.97
N LEU A 68 -0.57 8.11 4.98
CA LEU A 68 -1.39 8.05 6.19
C LEU A 68 -0.78 7.11 7.25
N ILE A 69 -0.39 5.90 6.85
CA ILE A 69 0.21 4.90 7.74
C ILE A 69 1.55 5.41 8.28
N SER A 70 2.38 6.03 7.43
CA SER A 70 3.64 6.61 7.89
C SER A 70 3.43 7.76 8.87
N ALA A 71 2.48 8.67 8.60
CA ALA A 71 2.14 9.75 9.52
C ALA A 71 1.72 9.19 10.90
N ILE A 72 0.88 8.15 10.92
CA ILE A 72 0.49 7.46 12.15
C ILE A 72 1.71 6.83 12.84
N ALA A 73 2.58 6.15 12.09
CA ALA A 73 3.77 5.49 12.62
C ALA A 73 4.79 6.46 13.24
N VAL A 74 4.85 7.71 12.76
CA VAL A 74 5.70 8.76 13.34
C VAL A 74 5.03 9.45 14.52
N ILE A 75 3.73 9.75 14.42
CA ILE A 75 2.97 10.45 15.48
C ILE A 75 2.82 9.56 16.72
N TYR A 76 2.58 8.26 16.56
CA TYR A 76 2.39 7.33 17.68
C TYR A 76 3.55 7.35 18.70
N PRO A 77 4.83 7.11 18.32
CA PRO A 77 5.95 7.18 19.25
C PRO A 77 6.21 8.61 19.74
N ALA A 78 6.03 9.63 18.90
CA ALA A 78 6.23 11.02 19.32
C ALA A 78 5.24 11.44 20.43
N ALA A 79 3.96 11.10 20.26
CA ALA A 79 2.92 11.31 21.28
C ALA A 79 3.21 10.48 22.54
N LYS A 80 3.60 9.21 22.37
CA LYS A 80 3.97 8.34 23.50
C LYS A 80 5.12 8.94 24.32
N VAL A 81 6.17 9.46 23.68
CA VAL A 81 7.32 10.09 24.35
C VAL A 81 6.93 11.42 25.00
N ALA A 82 6.10 12.22 24.33
CA ALA A 82 5.61 13.50 24.86
C ALA A 82 4.69 13.36 26.07
N VAL A 83 4.05 12.20 26.26
CA VAL A 83 3.22 11.91 27.45
C VAL A 83 4.07 11.28 28.58
N LEU A 84 5.06 10.46 28.26
CA LEU A 84 5.95 9.85 29.26
C LEU A 84 6.88 10.88 29.95
N ARG A 85 7.50 11.76 29.17
CA ARG A 85 8.42 12.80 29.69
C ARG A 85 7.81 13.75 30.74
N PRO A 86 6.59 14.29 30.59
CA PRO A 86 5.98 15.14 31.61
C PRO A 86 5.59 14.35 32.87
N VAL A 87 5.26 13.06 32.79
CA VAL A 87 4.92 12.23 33.96
C VAL A 87 6.16 11.88 34.79
N GLU A 88 7.28 11.55 34.14
CA GLU A 88 8.56 11.32 34.83
C GLU A 88 9.09 12.58 35.53
N ALA A 89 8.87 13.76 34.94
CA ALA A 89 9.25 15.04 35.54
C ALA A 89 8.47 15.39 36.83
N ILE A 90 7.27 14.81 37.02
CA ILE A 90 6.45 15.04 38.22
C ILE A 90 6.88 14.13 39.39
N HIS A 91 7.52 12.98 39.12
CA HIS A 91 7.96 12.04 40.15
C HIS A 91 9.38 12.29 40.69
N HIS A 92 10.05 13.37 40.24
CA HIS A 92 11.40 13.74 40.68
C HIS A 92 11.42 14.95 41.64
N TYR A 93 10.40 15.07 42.49
CA TYR A 93 10.40 15.95 43.67
C TYR A 93 10.05 15.19 44.93
#